data_AF-A0A5B9EH38-F1
#
_entry.id   AF-A0A5B9EH38-F1
#
_cell.length_a   1.000
_cell.length_b   1.000
_cell.length_c   1.000
_cell.angle_alpha   90.00
_cell.angle_beta   90.00
_cell.angle_gamma   90.00
#
_symmetry.space_group_name_H-M   'P 1'
#
loop_
_entity.id
_entity.type
_entity.pdbx_description
1 polymer ?
#
loop_
_entity_poly.entity_id
_entity_poly.type
_entity_poly.pdbx_seq_one_letter_code
_entity_poly.pdbx_strand_id
1 'polypeptide(L)'
;MQLRRITRAGIALALLGVGYAQRGFQHNFREYPSVEYGRSAPLPSDWQKPGEWTFARLMFPGGPLDGYRGRFDGPWQQGLSLWTQDYPKADRDFAASLRRLTRVDARSVEQPVNLENGDEVYDYPWVYAVQVGEWGLTEKQGAKLRDYLMRGGFFMADDCHGSEEEAYFTRTMKMVFPERDLVDIPDNDPAFHVLFDLNDRIQVPGAEHLNTGYKKDGRVAHWKGIYDDKGRLMVAFSLNSDIGDSWEYYDSPWYPLKYSEMGIKLGVNYVIYGMTH
;
A
#
# COMPACT_ATOMS: atom_id res chain seq x y z
N MET A 1 16.69 -49.09 -17.85
CA MET A 1 17.28 -48.32 -16.72
C MET A 1 17.62 -46.86 -17.11
N GLN A 2 16.76 -46.16 -17.87
CA GLN A 2 17.04 -44.77 -18.32
C GLN A 2 15.90 -43.77 -18.02
N LEU A 3 14.68 -44.22 -17.70
CA LEU A 3 13.53 -43.33 -17.50
C LEU A 3 13.46 -42.63 -16.13
N ARG A 4 14.26 -43.05 -15.14
CA ARG A 4 14.26 -42.48 -13.77
C ARG A 4 15.23 -41.30 -13.56
N ARG A 5 16.12 -41.02 -14.52
CA ARG A 5 17.11 -39.92 -14.40
C ARG A 5 16.59 -38.58 -14.92
N ILE A 6 15.65 -38.60 -15.87
CA ILE A 6 15.09 -37.39 -16.49
C ILE A 6 14.14 -36.63 -15.53
N THR A 7 13.40 -37.36 -14.69
CA THR A 7 12.46 -36.75 -13.72
C THR A 7 13.14 -36.03 -12.56
N ARG A 8 14.31 -36.48 -12.10
CA ARG A 8 15.04 -35.80 -11.00
C ARG A 8 15.77 -34.54 -11.46
N ALA A 9 16.30 -34.53 -12.69
CA ALA A 9 16.97 -33.37 -13.26
C ALA A 9 15.98 -32.23 -13.59
N GLY A 10 14.79 -32.57 -14.11
CA GLY A 10 13.73 -31.59 -14.39
C GLY A 10 13.17 -30.92 -13.12
N ILE A 11 12.99 -31.69 -12.03
CA ILE A 11 12.52 -31.14 -10.75
C ILE A 11 13.59 -30.26 -10.10
N ALA A 12 14.87 -30.64 -10.16
CA ALA A 12 15.96 -29.82 -9.63
C ALA A 12 16.14 -28.51 -10.40
N LEU A 13 15.99 -28.51 -11.73
CA LEU A 13 16.05 -27.31 -12.56
C LEU A 13 14.84 -26.39 -12.34
N ALA A 14 13.63 -26.95 -12.14
CA ALA A 14 12.45 -26.16 -11.79
C ALA A 14 12.59 -25.48 -10.41
N LEU A 15 13.12 -26.19 -9.41
CA LEU A 15 13.36 -25.63 -8.06
C LEU A 15 14.49 -24.60 -8.04
N LEU A 16 15.54 -24.79 -8.84
CA LEU A 16 16.61 -23.80 -9.04
C LEU A 16 16.10 -22.55 -9.78
N GLY A 17 15.22 -22.71 -10.76
CA GLY A 17 14.57 -21.61 -11.47
C GLY A 17 13.66 -20.77 -10.57
N VAL A 18 12.87 -21.41 -9.70
CA VAL A 18 12.03 -20.73 -8.69
C VAL A 18 12.90 -20.00 -7.65
N GLY A 19 13.99 -20.63 -7.18
CA GLY A 19 14.90 -20.00 -6.21
C GLY A 19 15.72 -18.82 -6.75
N TYR A 20 16.08 -18.84 -8.04
CA TYR A 20 16.71 -17.69 -8.71
C TYR A 20 15.72 -16.58 -9.06
N ALA A 21 14.49 -16.94 -9.46
CA ALA A 21 13.42 -15.97 -9.67
C ALA A 21 13.02 -15.25 -8.37
N GLN A 22 13.11 -15.88 -7.20
CA GLN A 22 12.81 -15.19 -5.94
C GLN A 22 13.91 -14.22 -5.48
N ARG A 23 15.17 -14.41 -5.90
CA ARG A 23 16.30 -13.55 -5.50
C ARG A 23 16.61 -12.42 -6.49
N GLY A 24 16.11 -12.49 -7.72
CA GLY A 24 16.49 -11.60 -8.81
C GLY A 24 15.62 -10.35 -9.03
N PHE A 25 14.53 -10.17 -8.28
CA PHE A 25 13.48 -9.19 -8.60
C PHE A 25 13.42 -7.97 -7.67
N GLN A 26 14.15 -7.94 -6.55
CA GLN A 26 14.13 -6.76 -5.68
C GLN A 26 15.17 -5.72 -6.13
N HIS A 27 14.65 -4.54 -6.44
CA HIS A 27 15.45 -3.37 -6.79
C HIS A 27 16.35 -2.95 -5.64
N ASN A 28 17.45 -2.27 -5.97
CA ASN A 28 18.26 -1.61 -4.96
C ASN A 28 17.39 -0.67 -4.11
N PHE A 29 17.64 -0.66 -2.79
CA PHE A 29 16.95 0.24 -1.87
C PHE A 29 17.08 1.69 -2.34
N ARG A 30 15.97 2.43 -2.33
CA ARG A 30 15.93 3.88 -2.56
C ARG A 30 15.18 4.52 -1.41
N GLU A 31 15.76 5.57 -0.86
CA GLU A 31 15.11 6.43 0.13
C GLU A 31 15.14 7.87 -0.39
N TYR A 32 14.03 8.57 -0.21
CA TYR A 32 13.91 9.99 -0.53
C TYR A 32 13.62 10.77 0.75
N PRO A 33 13.87 12.09 0.78
CA PRO A 33 13.45 12.87 1.92
C PRO A 33 11.92 12.93 2.03
N SER A 34 11.38 13.05 3.24
CA SER A 34 9.94 13.13 3.51
C SER A 34 9.50 14.43 4.18
N VAL A 35 8.22 14.74 4.06
CA VAL A 35 7.62 15.96 4.63
C VAL A 35 7.70 16.01 6.16
N GLU A 36 7.72 14.85 6.83
CA GLU A 36 7.73 14.75 8.30
C GLU A 36 9.11 14.45 8.90
N TYR A 37 9.90 13.61 8.22
CA TYR A 37 11.18 13.10 8.76
C TYR A 37 12.41 13.69 8.07
N GLY A 38 12.21 14.57 7.08
CA GLY A 38 13.32 15.23 6.39
C GLY A 38 14.17 14.21 5.61
N ARG A 39 15.50 14.27 5.74
CA ARG A 39 16.41 13.60 4.78
C ARG A 39 16.51 12.08 4.88
N SER A 40 16.35 11.49 6.06
CA SER A 40 16.47 10.04 6.24
C SER A 40 15.99 9.60 7.61
N ALA A 41 15.34 8.44 7.68
CA ALA A 41 15.07 7.75 8.95
C ALA A 41 16.11 6.65 9.23
N PRO A 42 16.31 6.23 10.50
CA PRO A 42 17.22 5.13 10.82
C PRO A 42 16.88 3.85 10.06
N LEU A 43 17.93 3.20 9.52
CA LEU A 43 17.77 1.93 8.81
C LEU A 43 17.89 0.74 9.78
N PRO A 44 17.00 -0.26 9.70
CA PRO A 44 17.14 -1.53 10.42
C PRO A 44 18.46 -2.22 10.07
N SER A 45 19.06 -2.97 11.01
CA SER A 45 20.37 -3.62 10.78
C SER A 45 20.41 -4.59 9.60
N ASP A 46 19.25 -5.11 9.19
CA ASP A 46 19.09 -6.06 8.10
C ASP A 46 18.49 -5.43 6.83
N TRP A 47 18.53 -4.10 6.65
CA TRP A 47 17.91 -3.39 5.52
C TRP A 47 18.34 -3.87 4.11
N GLN A 48 19.53 -4.49 4.02
CA GLN A 48 20.05 -5.08 2.78
C GLN A 48 19.52 -6.49 2.50
N LYS A 49 18.89 -7.14 3.47
CA LYS A 49 18.34 -8.48 3.30
C LYS A 49 17.09 -8.37 2.41
N PRO A 50 17.04 -9.08 1.26
CA PRO A 50 15.85 -9.12 0.44
C PRO A 50 14.72 -9.88 1.15
N GLY A 51 13.49 -9.70 0.65
CA GLY A 51 12.29 -10.43 1.07
C GLY A 51 11.44 -10.89 -0.12
N GLU A 52 10.42 -11.69 0.13
CA GLU A 52 9.38 -12.02 -0.86
C GLU A 52 8.31 -10.91 -0.95
N TRP A 53 8.18 -10.08 0.08
CA TRP A 53 7.33 -8.90 0.10
C TRP A 53 8.14 -7.66 0.52
N THR A 54 7.79 -6.51 -0.04
CA THR A 54 8.32 -5.20 0.35
C THR A 54 7.16 -4.22 0.40
N PHE A 55 7.18 -3.29 1.36
CA PHE A 55 6.24 -2.18 1.36
C PHE A 55 6.49 -1.30 0.14
N ALA A 56 5.69 -1.47 -0.90
CA ALA A 56 5.82 -0.72 -2.14
C ALA A 56 4.97 0.56 -2.05
N ARG A 57 5.63 1.67 -1.72
CA ARG A 57 4.96 2.98 -1.62
C ARG A 57 4.90 3.63 -2.99
N LEU A 58 3.69 3.85 -3.48
CA LEU A 58 3.43 4.46 -4.76
C LEU A 58 3.79 5.94 -4.72
N MET A 59 4.68 6.36 -5.62
CA MET A 59 5.02 7.76 -5.83
C MET A 59 4.06 8.39 -6.84
N PHE A 60 3.58 9.59 -6.55
CA PHE A 60 2.67 10.32 -7.42
C PHE A 60 2.89 11.84 -7.34
N PRO A 61 2.57 12.61 -8.40
CA PRO A 61 2.51 14.07 -8.35
C PRO A 61 1.36 14.55 -7.46
N GLY A 62 1.47 15.75 -6.90
CA GLY A 62 0.35 16.44 -6.25
C GLY A 62 -0.73 16.89 -7.24
N GLY A 63 -1.99 16.85 -6.81
CA GLY A 63 -3.16 17.26 -7.59
C GLY A 63 -3.65 18.67 -7.28
N PRO A 64 -4.87 19.03 -7.75
CA PRO A 64 -5.53 20.30 -7.42
C PRO A 64 -5.83 20.49 -5.94
N LEU A 65 -6.02 19.39 -5.20
CA LEU A 65 -6.36 19.39 -3.77
C LEU A 65 -5.13 19.21 -2.87
N ASP A 66 -3.92 19.16 -3.43
CA ASP A 66 -2.66 19.00 -2.71
C ASP A 66 -2.49 20.03 -1.58
N GLY A 67 -2.62 19.57 -0.34
CA GLY A 67 -2.49 20.36 0.88
C GLY A 67 -1.06 20.85 1.14
N TYR A 68 -0.05 20.34 0.42
CA TYR A 68 1.34 20.78 0.51
C TYR A 68 1.75 21.80 -0.55
N ARG A 69 0.85 22.14 -1.47
CA ARG A 69 1.08 23.19 -2.48
C ARG A 69 1.55 24.50 -1.83
N GLY A 70 2.63 25.08 -2.34
CA GLY A 70 3.25 26.30 -1.81
C GLY A 70 4.30 26.05 -0.72
N ARG A 71 4.33 24.85 -0.11
CA ARG A 71 5.34 24.44 0.90
C ARG A 71 6.37 23.50 0.30
N PHE A 72 5.92 22.60 -0.59
CA PHE A 72 6.72 21.51 -1.15
C PHE A 72 6.47 21.36 -2.67
N ASP A 73 6.86 22.38 -3.44
CA ASP A 73 6.62 22.44 -4.91
C ASP A 73 7.79 21.91 -5.76
N GLY A 74 8.70 21.16 -5.15
CA GLY A 74 9.82 20.54 -5.87
C GLY A 74 9.36 19.42 -6.81
N PRO A 75 10.28 18.86 -7.63
CA PRO A 75 9.97 17.67 -8.41
C PRO A 75 9.60 16.51 -7.47
N TRP A 76 8.33 16.07 -7.50
CA TRP A 76 7.80 15.03 -6.61
C TRP A 76 8.62 13.73 -6.64
N GLN A 77 9.31 13.43 -7.75
CA GLN A 77 10.19 12.28 -7.88
C GLN A 77 11.42 12.33 -6.95
N GLN A 78 11.70 13.47 -6.31
CA GLN A 78 12.83 13.68 -5.41
C GLN A 78 12.43 13.65 -3.92
N GLY A 79 11.20 13.25 -3.59
CA GLY A 79 10.68 13.30 -2.22
C GLY A 79 10.19 14.70 -1.85
N LEU A 80 10.09 14.98 -0.54
CA LEU A 80 9.49 16.21 0.03
C LEU A 80 8.24 16.60 -0.75
N SER A 81 7.26 15.71 -0.81
CA SER A 81 6.01 15.93 -1.54
C SER A 81 4.90 15.06 -0.96
N LEU A 82 3.68 15.27 -1.42
CA LEU A 82 2.46 14.64 -0.91
C LEU A 82 2.58 13.12 -0.66
N TRP A 83 3.18 12.35 -1.59
CA TRP A 83 3.30 10.89 -1.44
C TRP A 83 4.21 10.44 -0.29
N THR A 84 4.99 11.36 0.28
CA THR A 84 5.91 11.12 1.41
C THR A 84 5.29 11.33 2.79
N GLN A 85 3.98 11.56 2.87
CA GLN A 85 3.23 11.54 4.14
C GLN A 85 3.38 10.17 4.84
N ASP A 86 3.65 10.17 6.14
CA ASP A 86 3.98 9.07 7.08
C ASP A 86 5.28 8.29 6.75
N TYR A 87 5.83 8.56 5.57
CA TYR A 87 7.01 7.89 5.05
C TYR A 87 8.28 8.46 5.68
N PRO A 88 9.31 7.63 5.94
CA PRO A 88 9.33 6.17 5.82
C PRO A 88 8.93 5.43 7.11
N LYS A 89 8.57 6.14 8.19
CA LYS A 89 8.38 5.53 9.51
C LYS A 89 7.22 4.53 9.48
N ALA A 90 6.04 4.93 9.00
CA ALA A 90 4.87 4.05 8.91
C ALA A 90 5.17 2.77 8.14
N ASP A 91 5.86 2.88 7.01
CA ASP A 91 6.19 1.75 6.13
C ASP A 91 7.07 0.72 6.84
N ARG A 92 8.12 1.20 7.53
CA ARG A 92 9.09 0.35 8.25
C ARG A 92 8.45 -0.31 9.46
N ASP A 93 7.63 0.45 10.18
CA ASP A 93 6.94 -0.04 11.37
C ASP A 93 5.85 -1.06 11.02
N PHE A 94 5.13 -0.83 9.92
CA PHE A 94 4.21 -1.82 9.39
C PHE A 94 4.96 -3.08 8.88
N ALA A 95 6.08 -2.93 8.18
CA ALA A 95 6.89 -4.06 7.75
C ALA A 95 7.41 -4.88 8.96
N ALA A 96 7.83 -4.22 10.03
CA ALA A 96 8.22 -4.89 11.28
C ALA A 96 7.04 -5.65 11.90
N SER A 97 5.84 -5.06 11.91
CA SER A 97 4.62 -5.69 12.39
C SER A 97 4.22 -6.90 11.55
N LEU A 98 4.28 -6.81 10.21
CA LEU A 98 4.00 -7.91 9.29
C LEU A 98 4.95 -9.09 9.53
N ARG A 99 6.25 -8.83 9.70
CA ARG A 99 7.27 -9.87 10.02
C ARG A 99 7.03 -10.53 11.37
N ARG A 100 6.51 -9.77 12.34
CA ARG A 100 6.23 -10.27 13.69
C ARG A 100 4.98 -11.14 13.73
N LEU A 101 3.94 -10.74 12.98
CA LEU A 101 2.61 -11.34 13.05
C LEU A 101 2.37 -12.45 12.04
N THR A 102 3.22 -12.55 11.02
CA THR A 102 3.05 -13.51 9.91
C THR A 102 4.33 -14.28 9.62
N ARG A 103 4.25 -15.20 8.66
CA ARG A 103 5.42 -15.91 8.11
C ARG A 103 5.94 -15.29 6.82
N VAL A 104 5.40 -14.17 6.38
CA VAL A 104 5.85 -13.48 5.17
C VAL A 104 7.30 -13.03 5.38
N ASP A 105 8.20 -13.41 4.46
CA ASP A 105 9.58 -12.90 4.47
C ASP A 105 9.60 -11.46 3.94
N ALA A 106 9.17 -10.52 4.77
CA ALA A 106 9.11 -9.12 4.40
C ALA A 106 10.48 -8.43 4.56
N ARG A 107 10.87 -7.65 3.55
CA ARG A 107 12.00 -6.74 3.62
C ARG A 107 11.79 -5.73 4.75
N SER A 108 12.83 -5.41 5.51
CA SER A 108 12.71 -4.49 6.66
C SER A 108 12.63 -3.02 6.29
N VAL A 109 12.82 -2.70 5.00
CA VAL A 109 12.69 -1.36 4.44
C VAL A 109 11.72 -1.40 3.27
N GLU A 110 11.09 -0.26 3.08
CA GLU A 110 10.17 0.06 2.01
C GLU A 110 10.87 0.26 0.66
N GLN A 111 10.07 0.39 -0.39
CA GLN A 111 10.53 0.80 -1.70
C GLN A 111 9.57 1.83 -2.30
N PRO A 112 10.03 3.05 -2.58
CA PRO A 112 9.33 4.01 -3.44
C PRO A 112 9.23 3.46 -4.86
N VAL A 113 8.01 3.39 -5.39
CA VAL A 113 7.66 2.82 -6.70
C VAL A 113 7.00 3.89 -7.57
N ASN A 114 7.59 4.16 -8.73
CA ASN A 114 7.07 5.13 -9.70
C ASN A 114 6.52 4.38 -10.92
N LEU A 115 5.22 4.60 -11.22
CA LEU A 115 4.55 4.01 -12.39
C LEU A 115 5.15 4.43 -13.74
N GLU A 116 6.00 5.47 -13.75
CA GLU A 116 6.70 5.93 -14.95
C GLU A 116 8.09 5.31 -15.10
N ASN A 117 8.60 4.59 -14.09
CA ASN A 117 9.91 3.95 -14.12
C ASN A 117 9.85 2.52 -14.68
N GLY A 118 9.54 2.42 -15.97
CA GLY A 118 9.49 1.14 -16.68
C GLY A 118 8.47 0.18 -16.09
N ASP A 119 8.93 -1.00 -15.66
CA ASP A 119 8.11 -2.14 -15.27
C ASP A 119 8.22 -2.50 -13.78
N GLU A 120 8.90 -1.67 -12.98
CA GLU A 120 9.22 -2.00 -11.57
C GLU A 120 7.97 -2.28 -10.72
N VAL A 121 6.82 -1.67 -11.02
CA VAL A 121 5.57 -1.89 -10.28
C VAL A 121 5.12 -3.36 -10.31
N TYR A 122 5.44 -4.09 -11.38
CA TYR A 122 5.03 -5.50 -11.51
C TYR A 122 5.82 -6.45 -10.62
N ASP A 123 6.92 -5.98 -10.02
CA ASP A 123 7.72 -6.76 -9.08
C ASP A 123 7.12 -6.79 -7.66
N TYR A 124 6.03 -6.05 -7.43
CA TYR A 124 5.38 -5.92 -6.13
C TYR A 124 3.93 -6.42 -6.19
N PRO A 125 3.53 -7.46 -5.45
CA PRO A 125 2.15 -7.98 -5.48
C PRO A 125 1.14 -7.01 -4.85
N TRP A 126 1.64 -6.04 -4.07
CA TRP A 126 0.84 -5.09 -3.31
C TRP A 126 1.52 -3.71 -3.36
N VAL A 127 0.76 -2.65 -3.58
CA VAL A 127 1.21 -1.25 -3.52
C VAL A 127 0.30 -0.40 -2.64
N TYR A 128 0.87 0.61 -1.99
CA TYR A 128 0.16 1.54 -1.11
C TYR A 128 0.35 2.99 -1.53
N ALA A 129 -0.72 3.78 -1.45
CA ALA A 129 -0.66 5.23 -1.59
C ALA A 129 -1.47 5.89 -0.46
N VAL A 130 -0.83 6.86 0.19
CA VAL A 130 -1.43 7.79 1.15
C VAL A 130 -1.99 9.01 0.41
N GLN A 131 -2.91 9.77 1.01
CA GLN A 131 -3.44 11.04 0.46
C GLN A 131 -3.95 10.95 -0.97
N VAL A 132 -4.62 9.84 -1.30
CA VAL A 132 -5.15 9.57 -2.64
C VAL A 132 -6.31 10.49 -3.03
N GLY A 133 -6.88 11.23 -2.07
CA GLY A 133 -7.81 12.32 -2.33
C GLY A 133 -7.15 13.55 -2.96
N GLU A 134 -5.84 13.69 -2.78
CA GLU A 134 -5.07 14.91 -3.07
C GLU A 134 -4.05 14.72 -4.20
N TRP A 135 -3.78 13.48 -4.61
CA TRP A 135 -2.83 13.14 -5.69
C TRP A 135 -3.23 13.72 -7.05
N GLY A 136 -2.29 13.77 -7.99
CA GLY A 136 -2.43 14.32 -9.34
C GLY A 136 -2.19 13.28 -10.43
N LEU A 137 -2.63 12.04 -10.21
CA LEU A 137 -2.35 10.89 -11.09
C LEU A 137 -2.63 11.22 -12.56
N THR A 138 -1.64 11.04 -13.43
CA THR A 138 -1.80 11.31 -14.87
C THR A 138 -2.52 10.16 -15.58
N GLU A 139 -3.07 10.39 -16.78
CA GLU A 139 -3.67 9.32 -17.59
C GLU A 139 -2.69 8.17 -17.87
N LYS A 140 -1.40 8.49 -18.10
CA LYS A 140 -0.34 7.50 -18.31
C LYS A 140 -0.12 6.64 -17.07
N GLN A 141 -0.05 7.27 -15.90
CA GLN A 141 0.06 6.56 -14.62
C GLN A 141 -1.20 5.72 -14.34
N GLY A 142 -2.39 6.27 -14.61
CA GLY A 142 -3.66 5.55 -14.47
C GLY A 142 -3.74 4.31 -15.36
N ALA A 143 -3.29 4.40 -16.62
CA ALA A 143 -3.20 3.26 -17.52
C ALA A 143 -2.20 2.19 -17.05
N LYS A 144 -1.05 2.61 -16.49
CA LYS A 144 -0.08 1.67 -15.89
C LYS A 144 -0.66 0.98 -14.65
N LEU A 145 -1.34 1.73 -13.78
CA LEU A 145 -2.00 1.19 -12.60
C LEU A 145 -3.11 0.18 -13.00
N ARG A 146 -3.90 0.49 -14.04
CA ARG A 146 -4.89 -0.44 -14.60
C ARG A 146 -4.22 -1.76 -15.01
N ASP A 147 -3.17 -1.69 -15.82
CA ASP A 147 -2.48 -2.88 -16.31
C ASP A 147 -1.85 -3.69 -15.16
N TYR A 148 -1.27 -3.02 -14.15
CA TYR A 148 -0.78 -3.65 -12.92
C TYR A 148 -1.88 -4.44 -12.19
N LEU A 149 -3.02 -3.81 -11.94
CA LEU A 149 -4.15 -4.42 -11.22
C LEU A 149 -4.75 -5.60 -11.99
N MET A 150 -4.87 -5.47 -13.32
CA MET A 150 -5.37 -6.52 -14.20
C MET A 150 -4.40 -7.72 -14.31
N ARG A 151 -3.13 -7.55 -13.96
CA ARG A 151 -2.13 -8.62 -13.87
C ARG A 151 -2.11 -9.36 -12.54
N GLY A 152 -2.98 -8.99 -11.61
CA GLY A 152 -3.05 -9.59 -10.27
C GLY A 152 -2.48 -8.71 -9.17
N GLY A 153 -2.03 -7.49 -9.48
CA GLY A 153 -1.64 -6.53 -8.44
C GLY A 153 -2.80 -6.15 -7.52
N PHE A 154 -2.45 -5.66 -6.33
CA PHE A 154 -3.38 -5.15 -5.33
C PHE A 154 -2.98 -3.73 -4.92
N PHE A 155 -3.94 -2.80 -4.91
CA PHE A 155 -3.70 -1.40 -4.53
C PHE A 155 -4.48 -1.05 -3.25
N MET A 156 -3.75 -0.70 -2.19
CA MET A 156 -4.31 -0.11 -0.98
C MET A 156 -4.21 1.42 -1.04
N ALA A 157 -5.36 2.09 -0.93
CA ALA A 157 -5.51 3.53 -1.05
C ALA A 157 -6.03 4.11 0.28
N ASP A 158 -5.37 5.15 0.80
CA ASP A 158 -5.54 5.60 2.19
C ASP A 158 -5.45 7.13 2.37
N ASP A 159 -5.72 7.61 3.60
CA ASP A 159 -5.76 9.03 4.05
C ASP A 159 -6.55 9.90 3.08
N CYS A 160 -7.84 9.62 2.99
CA CYS A 160 -8.76 10.36 2.14
C CYS A 160 -9.99 10.72 2.95
N HIS A 161 -10.31 12.01 3.04
CA HIS A 161 -11.26 12.53 3.99
C HIS A 161 -12.28 13.46 3.35
N GLY A 162 -13.55 13.13 3.58
CA GLY A 162 -14.66 13.96 3.20
C GLY A 162 -15.09 13.82 1.74
N SER A 163 -16.16 14.52 1.41
CA SER A 163 -16.86 14.38 0.13
C SER A 163 -16.04 14.89 -1.07
N GLU A 164 -15.23 15.94 -0.88
CA GLU A 164 -14.42 16.53 -1.95
C GLU A 164 -13.31 15.59 -2.42
N GLU A 165 -12.56 15.04 -1.46
CA GLU A 165 -11.47 14.09 -1.72
C GLU A 165 -12.00 12.76 -2.25
N GLU A 166 -13.11 12.24 -1.70
CA GLU A 166 -13.78 11.04 -2.21
C GLU A 166 -14.19 11.23 -3.69
N ALA A 167 -14.78 12.37 -4.02
CA ALA A 167 -15.19 12.68 -5.39
C ALA A 167 -13.97 12.79 -6.31
N TYR A 168 -12.85 13.32 -5.82
CA TYR A 168 -11.61 13.38 -6.58
C TYR A 168 -11.02 11.99 -6.83
N PHE A 169 -10.87 11.17 -5.78
CA PHE A 169 -10.40 9.79 -5.91
C PHE A 169 -11.28 8.97 -6.85
N THR A 170 -12.60 9.07 -6.72
CA THR A 170 -13.56 8.34 -7.58
C THR A 170 -13.39 8.73 -9.05
N ARG A 171 -13.23 10.03 -9.36
CA ARG A 171 -12.94 10.49 -10.73
C ARG A 171 -11.62 9.94 -11.24
N THR A 172 -10.58 9.92 -10.41
CA THR A 172 -9.27 9.35 -10.78
C THR A 172 -9.37 7.85 -11.05
N MET A 173 -10.14 7.10 -10.26
CA MET A 173 -10.38 5.68 -10.50
C MET A 173 -11.17 5.42 -11.79
N LYS A 174 -11.99 6.36 -12.26
CA LYS A 174 -12.60 6.26 -13.60
C LYS A 174 -11.61 6.44 -14.74
N MET A 175 -10.45 7.07 -14.53
CA MET A 175 -9.37 7.06 -15.51
C MET A 175 -8.67 5.69 -15.58
N VAL A 176 -8.57 4.99 -14.44
CA VAL A 176 -7.99 3.64 -14.34
C VAL A 176 -8.96 2.60 -14.91
N PHE A 177 -10.20 2.60 -14.44
CA PHE A 177 -11.29 1.71 -14.85
C PHE A 177 -12.56 2.50 -15.20
N PRO A 178 -12.70 2.99 -16.43
CA PRO A 178 -13.91 3.68 -16.89
C PRO A 178 -15.20 2.87 -16.66
N GLU A 179 -15.10 1.56 -16.82
CA GLU A 179 -16.21 0.60 -16.75
C GLU A 179 -16.50 0.03 -15.36
N ARG A 180 -15.69 0.32 -14.33
CA ARG A 180 -15.87 -0.23 -12.98
C ARG A 180 -16.22 0.86 -11.98
N ASP A 181 -17.08 0.52 -11.03
CA ASP A 181 -17.49 1.42 -9.97
C ASP A 181 -16.71 1.12 -8.68
N LEU A 182 -16.47 2.18 -7.91
CA LEU A 182 -16.00 2.09 -6.54
C LEU A 182 -17.20 1.80 -5.65
N VAL A 183 -17.27 0.61 -5.08
CA VAL A 183 -18.43 0.11 -4.30
C VAL A 183 -18.01 -0.18 -2.87
N ASP A 184 -18.95 -0.21 -1.91
CA ASP A 184 -18.64 -0.67 -0.56
C ASP A 184 -18.19 -2.15 -0.59
N ILE A 185 -17.11 -2.45 0.15
CA ILE A 185 -16.63 -3.82 0.34
C ILE A 185 -17.59 -4.52 1.33
N PRO A 186 -18.21 -5.65 0.97
CA PRO A 186 -19.08 -6.38 1.89
C PRO A 186 -18.37 -6.79 3.18
N ASP A 187 -19.08 -6.78 4.30
CA ASP A 187 -18.51 -7.15 5.60
C ASP A 187 -17.91 -8.55 5.63
N ASN A 188 -18.44 -9.48 4.81
CA ASN A 188 -17.99 -10.86 4.72
C ASN A 188 -16.95 -11.10 3.62
N ASP A 189 -16.40 -10.04 3.00
CA ASP A 189 -15.37 -10.19 1.97
C ASP A 189 -14.11 -10.85 2.56
N PRO A 190 -13.47 -11.81 1.86
CA PRO A 190 -12.27 -12.48 2.38
C PRO A 190 -11.13 -11.51 2.73
N ALA A 191 -11.05 -10.33 2.12
CA ALA A 191 -10.07 -9.30 2.45
C ALA A 191 -10.17 -8.81 3.90
N PHE A 192 -11.29 -9.01 4.59
CA PHE A 192 -11.46 -8.69 6.01
C PHE A 192 -11.27 -9.89 6.97
N HIS A 193 -11.02 -11.09 6.43
CA HIS A 193 -11.05 -12.34 7.19
C HIS A 193 -9.90 -13.33 6.89
N VAL A 194 -8.94 -12.96 6.03
CA VAL A 194 -7.90 -13.90 5.56
C VAL A 194 -6.94 -14.36 6.66
N LEU A 195 -6.62 -13.50 7.64
CA LEU A 195 -5.80 -13.86 8.80
C LEU A 195 -6.44 -13.42 10.12
N PHE A 196 -6.91 -12.19 10.18
CA PHE A 196 -7.65 -11.63 11.30
C PHE A 196 -9.12 -11.45 10.92
N ASP A 197 -10.03 -11.69 11.85
CA ASP A 197 -11.45 -11.36 11.67
C ASP A 197 -11.71 -9.90 12.04
N LEU A 198 -12.14 -9.10 11.07
CA LEU A 198 -12.43 -7.68 11.23
C LEU A 198 -13.93 -7.42 11.24
N ASN A 199 -14.67 -7.98 12.19
CA ASN A 199 -16.12 -7.74 12.34
C ASN A 199 -16.44 -6.35 12.92
N ASP A 200 -15.53 -5.78 13.70
CA ASP A 200 -15.74 -4.54 14.45
C ASP A 200 -14.81 -3.42 13.94
N ARG A 201 -14.79 -3.21 12.61
CA ARG A 201 -13.92 -2.18 12.00
C ARG A 201 -14.31 -0.80 12.50
N ILE A 202 -13.31 0.00 12.85
CA ILE A 202 -13.48 1.37 13.35
C ILE A 202 -12.80 2.37 12.43
N GLN A 203 -13.31 3.60 12.43
CA GLN A 203 -12.63 4.73 11.83
C GLN A 203 -11.29 4.98 12.54
N VAL A 204 -10.23 5.18 11.76
CA VAL A 204 -8.93 5.62 12.28
C VAL A 204 -8.76 7.11 11.94
N PRO A 205 -8.97 8.03 12.90
CA PRO A 205 -8.65 9.42 12.68
C PRO A 205 -7.13 9.62 12.67
N GLY A 206 -6.65 10.52 11.82
CA GLY A 206 -5.27 10.97 11.90
C GLY A 206 -4.93 11.58 13.27
N ALA A 207 -3.67 11.54 13.65
CA ALA A 207 -3.07 11.98 14.90
C ALA A 207 -3.47 13.42 15.26
N GLU A 208 -3.43 14.32 14.28
CA GLU A 208 -3.85 15.72 14.44
C GLU A 208 -5.37 15.88 14.68
N HIS A 209 -6.16 14.84 14.42
CA HIS A 209 -7.61 14.83 14.49
C HIS A 209 -8.16 13.89 15.59
N LEU A 210 -7.32 13.36 16.48
CA LEU A 210 -7.77 12.45 17.56
C LEU A 210 -8.85 13.07 18.45
N ASN A 211 -8.76 14.38 18.72
CA ASN A 211 -9.73 15.09 19.56
C ASN A 211 -11.09 15.29 18.89
N THR A 212 -11.12 15.53 17.57
CA THR A 212 -12.37 15.71 16.81
C THR A 212 -12.95 14.37 16.37
N GLY A 213 -12.10 13.36 16.18
CA GLY A 213 -12.44 12.02 15.70
C GLY A 213 -12.61 11.92 14.18
N TYR A 214 -12.43 13.03 13.44
CA TYR A 214 -12.55 13.09 11.98
C TYR A 214 -11.86 14.33 11.41
N LYS A 215 -11.58 14.30 10.10
CA LYS A 215 -11.07 15.40 9.26
C LYS A 215 -12.17 15.82 8.26
N LYS A 216 -12.26 17.11 7.94
CA LYS A 216 -13.26 17.70 7.02
C LYS A 216 -14.71 17.31 7.39
N ASP A 217 -15.54 16.93 6.42
CA ASP A 217 -16.90 16.38 6.62
C ASP A 217 -16.91 14.84 6.76
N GLY A 218 -15.73 14.21 6.83
CA GLY A 218 -15.52 12.76 6.85
C GLY A 218 -15.79 12.06 8.19
N ARG A 219 -17.04 12.10 8.67
CA ARG A 219 -17.42 11.63 10.02
C ARG A 219 -17.64 10.12 10.16
N VAL A 220 -17.74 9.39 9.05
CA VAL A 220 -18.07 7.96 9.04
C VAL A 220 -17.10 7.25 8.12
N ALA A 221 -16.40 6.23 8.61
CA ALA A 221 -15.51 5.42 7.78
C ALA A 221 -16.29 4.55 6.81
N HIS A 222 -15.78 4.42 5.58
CA HIS A 222 -16.25 3.47 4.58
C HIS A 222 -15.06 2.71 4.02
N TRP A 223 -15.22 1.41 3.82
CA TRP A 223 -14.24 0.60 3.10
C TRP A 223 -14.82 0.28 1.74
N LYS A 224 -14.20 0.82 0.70
CA LYS A 224 -14.68 0.70 -0.68
C LYS A 224 -13.64 0.00 -1.52
N GLY A 225 -14.07 -0.54 -2.66
CA GLY A 225 -13.18 -1.24 -3.55
C GLY A 225 -13.66 -1.36 -4.96
N ILE A 226 -12.75 -1.85 -5.80
CA ILE A 226 -12.99 -2.17 -7.21
C ILE A 226 -12.64 -3.64 -7.40
N TYR A 227 -13.57 -4.40 -7.96
CA TYR A 227 -13.43 -5.83 -8.20
C TYR A 227 -13.14 -6.13 -9.67
N ASP A 228 -12.43 -7.23 -9.92
CA ASP A 228 -12.31 -7.80 -11.26
C ASP A 228 -13.53 -8.66 -11.64
N ASP A 229 -13.55 -9.17 -12.87
CA ASP A 229 -14.67 -9.94 -13.41
C ASP A 229 -14.86 -11.31 -12.73
N LYS A 230 -13.88 -11.73 -11.90
CA LYS A 230 -13.93 -12.97 -11.12
C LYS A 230 -14.29 -12.70 -9.65
N GLY A 231 -14.55 -11.45 -9.29
CA GLY A 231 -14.89 -11.06 -7.92
C GLY A 231 -13.67 -10.93 -7.00
N ARG A 232 -12.45 -10.81 -7.53
CA ARG A 232 -11.26 -10.49 -6.73
C ARG A 232 -11.18 -8.98 -6.52
N LEU A 233 -10.93 -8.55 -5.29
CA LEU A 233 -10.70 -7.17 -4.92
C LEU A 233 -9.34 -6.71 -5.46
N MET A 234 -9.33 -5.70 -6.32
CA MET A 234 -8.12 -5.12 -6.91
C MET A 234 -7.67 -3.85 -6.19
N VAL A 235 -8.63 -2.99 -5.84
CA VAL A 235 -8.40 -1.73 -5.14
C VAL A 235 -9.15 -1.80 -3.83
N ALA A 236 -8.47 -1.55 -2.72
CA ALA A 236 -9.07 -1.36 -1.41
C ALA A 236 -8.83 0.09 -0.96
N PHE A 237 -9.91 0.80 -0.67
CA PHE A 237 -9.91 2.22 -0.35
C PHE A 237 -10.55 2.45 1.02
N SER A 238 -9.77 3.01 1.94
CA SER A 238 -10.22 3.39 3.28
C SER A 238 -10.64 4.86 3.28
N LEU A 239 -11.94 5.12 3.13
CA LEU A 239 -12.47 6.48 3.19
C LEU A 239 -12.66 6.93 4.64
N ASN A 240 -12.34 8.19 4.90
CA ASN A 240 -12.43 8.88 6.18
C ASN A 240 -11.55 8.27 7.28
N SER A 241 -10.53 7.51 6.90
CA SER A 241 -9.53 6.97 7.82
C SER A 241 -8.12 7.26 7.32
N ASP A 242 -7.20 7.29 8.28
CA ASP A 242 -5.77 7.43 8.10
C ASP A 242 -5.10 6.19 8.69
N ILE A 243 -4.96 5.15 7.87
CA ILE A 243 -4.37 3.88 8.30
C ILE A 243 -2.84 4.02 8.41
N GLY A 244 -2.22 4.90 7.62
CA GLY A 244 -0.80 5.27 7.75
C GLY A 244 -0.41 5.66 9.17
N ASP A 245 -1.16 6.57 9.79
CA ASP A 245 -0.95 7.01 11.18
C ASP A 245 -1.03 5.87 12.20
N SER A 246 -1.88 4.88 11.94
CA SER A 246 -2.01 3.72 12.82
C SER A 246 -0.70 2.91 12.90
N TRP A 247 0.08 2.92 11.82
CA TRP A 247 1.38 2.28 11.72
C TRP A 247 2.49 3.20 12.19
N GLU A 248 2.44 4.49 11.84
CA GLU A 248 3.42 5.49 12.24
C GLU A 248 3.51 5.62 13.76
N TYR A 249 2.36 5.66 14.45
CA TYR A 249 2.30 5.94 15.88
C TYR A 249 2.07 4.69 16.73
N TYR A 250 2.23 3.49 16.18
CA TYR A 250 1.93 2.23 16.91
C TYR A 250 2.76 2.03 18.20
N ASP A 251 3.94 2.65 18.27
CA ASP A 251 4.86 2.62 19.42
C ASP A 251 4.74 3.85 20.33
N SER A 252 3.82 4.77 20.02
CA SER A 252 3.62 6.01 20.77
C SER A 252 2.57 5.84 21.88
N PRO A 253 2.89 6.15 23.15
CA PRO A 253 1.96 5.92 24.27
C PRO A 253 0.75 6.87 24.29
N TRP A 254 0.80 7.97 23.53
CA TRP A 254 -0.28 8.95 23.42
C TRP A 254 -1.29 8.61 22.32
N TYR A 255 -0.90 7.75 21.36
CA TYR A 255 -1.79 7.33 20.28
C TYR A 255 -2.63 6.13 20.75
N PRO A 256 -3.97 6.18 20.69
CA PRO A 256 -4.81 5.11 21.22
C PRO A 256 -4.58 3.76 20.54
N LEU A 257 -4.21 2.73 21.33
CA LEU A 257 -3.90 1.37 20.86
C LEU A 257 -4.95 0.78 19.90
N LYS A 258 -6.24 1.04 20.12
CA LYS A 258 -7.34 0.51 19.29
C LYS A 258 -7.18 0.88 17.80
N TYR A 259 -6.60 2.05 17.50
CA TYR A 259 -6.40 2.51 16.13
C TYR A 259 -5.24 1.77 15.47
N SER A 260 -4.11 1.65 16.16
CA SER A 260 -2.96 0.84 15.71
C SER A 260 -3.32 -0.63 15.54
N GLU A 261 -4.08 -1.21 16.47
CA GLU A 261 -4.56 -2.59 16.36
C GLU A 261 -5.43 -2.79 15.11
N MET A 262 -6.37 -1.88 14.85
CA MET A 262 -7.24 -1.93 13.68
C MET A 262 -6.43 -1.83 12.39
N GLY A 263 -5.58 -0.81 12.25
CA GLY A 263 -4.84 -0.57 11.01
C GLY A 263 -3.75 -1.59 10.74
N ILE A 264 -3.07 -2.14 11.77
CA ILE A 264 -2.13 -3.25 11.59
C ILE A 264 -2.88 -4.50 11.10
N LYS A 265 -3.99 -4.88 11.72
CA LYS A 265 -4.76 -6.07 11.29
C LYS A 265 -5.30 -5.91 9.87
N LEU A 266 -5.83 -4.73 9.54
CA LEU A 266 -6.33 -4.41 8.20
C LEU A 266 -5.21 -4.50 7.15
N GLY A 267 -4.08 -3.83 7.40
CA GLY A 267 -2.93 -3.88 6.50
C GLY A 267 -2.41 -5.31 6.31
N VAL A 268 -2.27 -6.09 7.39
CA VAL A 268 -1.83 -7.48 7.31
C VAL A 268 -2.80 -8.31 6.47
N ASN A 269 -4.11 -8.18 6.70
CA ASN A 269 -5.10 -8.87 5.89
C ASN A 269 -4.99 -8.50 4.40
N TYR A 270 -4.85 -7.21 4.07
CA TYR A 270 -4.71 -6.76 2.68
C TYR A 270 -3.42 -7.26 2.01
N VAL A 271 -2.31 -7.32 2.75
CA VAL A 271 -1.07 -7.91 2.24
C VAL A 271 -1.26 -9.40 1.94
N ILE A 272 -1.82 -10.16 2.89
CA ILE A 272 -2.02 -11.60 2.71
C ILE A 272 -3.02 -11.86 1.58
N TYR A 273 -4.11 -11.08 1.49
CA TYR A 273 -5.08 -11.16 0.41
C TYR A 273 -4.41 -10.93 -0.95
N GLY A 274 -3.69 -9.81 -1.11
CA GLY A 274 -3.01 -9.46 -2.36
C GLY A 274 -1.91 -10.45 -2.79
N MET A 275 -1.39 -11.24 -1.86
CA MET A 275 -0.42 -12.31 -2.16
C MET A 275 -1.06 -13.68 -2.46
N THR A 276 -2.36 -13.87 -2.21
CA THR A 276 -2.99 -15.20 -2.22
C THR A 276 -4.23 -15.35 -3.10
N HIS A 277 -4.82 -14.25 -3.59
CA HIS A 277 -6.03 -14.23 -4.43
C HIS A 277 -5.75 -13.61 -5.79
#